data_AF-A0A523D343-F1
#
_entry.id   AF-A0A523D343-F1
#
_cell.length_a   1.000
_cell.length_b   1.000
_cell.length_c   1.000
_cell.angle_alpha   90.00
_cell.angle_beta   90.00
_cell.angle_gamma   90.00
#
_symmetry.space_group_name_H-M   'P 1'
#
loop_
_entity.id
_entity.type
_entity.pdbx_description
1 polymer ?
#
loop_
_entity_poly.entity_id
_entity_poly.type
_entity_poly.pdbx_seq_one_letter_code
_entity_poly.pdbx_strand_id
1 'polypeptide(L)'
;MSTTGSDTQVGTTTHPPKGRVVSAGSPTRIPVMGRRRTYLISPAFQLRAMLVPSIVAISTVSFLVFLHFLLLQPGPDHAIANDNLTLWTLMTSDWLFTSITFSLIYASLFVLLSIIETHKAAGAVFKIKHHLHRVSKGDLRSRVSLRRKDHFQDVADEFNVMADVLLEEARKDLEIVHLALDGIGHVRPKDDDETSKRLGKAWDHLVELKHRKQQAMS
;
A
#
# COMPACT_ATOMS: atom_id res chain seq x y z
N MET A 1 -38.59 -56.30 -61.99
CA MET A 1 -38.79 -54.84 -61.86
C MET A 1 -37.41 -54.22 -62.01
N SER A 2 -37.01 -53.90 -63.25
CA SER A 2 -36.98 -52.53 -63.81
C SER A 2 -35.83 -51.70 -63.20
N THR A 3 -34.63 -51.74 -63.81
CA THR A 3 -34.05 -50.76 -64.77
C THR A 3 -33.66 -49.42 -64.12
N THR A 4 -32.37 -49.09 -63.95
CA THR A 4 -31.45 -48.35 -64.88
C THR A 4 -31.70 -46.83 -64.94
N GLY A 5 -30.60 -46.06 -64.78
CA GLY A 5 -30.46 -44.67 -65.27
C GLY A 5 -29.97 -43.70 -64.17
N SER A 6 -28.73 -43.21 -64.11
CA SER A 6 -27.87 -42.46 -65.07
C SER A 6 -27.94 -40.93 -64.88
N ASP A 7 -26.75 -40.37 -64.63
CA ASP A 7 -26.19 -39.14 -65.21
C ASP A 7 -26.66 -37.72 -64.82
N THR A 8 -25.67 -37.00 -64.24
CA THR A 8 -25.07 -35.74 -64.75
C THR A 8 -25.87 -34.43 -64.71
N GLN A 9 -25.36 -33.44 -63.95
CA GLN A 9 -25.02 -32.03 -64.33
C GLN A 9 -24.32 -31.37 -63.11
N VAL A 10 -23.00 -31.13 -63.09
CA VAL A 10 -22.25 -29.96 -63.60
C VAL A 10 -22.98 -28.63 -63.52
N GLY A 11 -22.51 -27.76 -62.61
CA GLY A 11 -22.90 -26.34 -62.51
C GLY A 11 -21.80 -25.55 -61.79
N THR A 12 -20.78 -25.16 -62.55
CA THR A 12 -19.74 -24.18 -62.19
C THR A 12 -20.33 -22.78 -62.01
N THR A 13 -20.06 -22.11 -60.89
CA THR A 13 -19.90 -20.64 -60.86
C THR A 13 -18.74 -20.24 -59.94
N THR A 14 -17.96 -19.32 -60.46
CA THR A 14 -16.64 -18.83 -60.05
C THR A 14 -16.73 -17.48 -59.32
N HIS A 15 -15.96 -17.33 -58.23
CA HIS A 15 -15.39 -16.10 -57.60
C HIS A 15 -16.33 -15.03 -56.97
N PRO A 16 -15.85 -14.14 -56.06
CA PRO A 16 -14.49 -13.93 -55.50
C PRO A 16 -14.41 -13.97 -53.95
N PRO A 17 -13.20 -13.86 -53.33
CA PRO A 17 -13.00 -14.11 -51.89
C PRO A 17 -13.41 -12.89 -51.06
N LYS A 18 -14.28 -13.10 -50.05
CA LYS A 18 -14.60 -12.07 -49.08
C LYS A 18 -13.45 -11.90 -48.09
N GLY A 19 -13.03 -10.64 -47.98
CA GLY A 19 -11.89 -10.17 -47.23
C GLY A 19 -11.85 -10.67 -45.79
N ARG A 20 -10.64 -11.08 -45.43
CA ARG A 20 -9.96 -10.94 -44.14
C ARG A 20 -10.70 -10.03 -43.15
N VAL A 21 -11.51 -10.62 -42.27
CA VAL A 21 -11.82 -10.02 -40.99
C VAL A 21 -10.62 -10.29 -40.10
N VAL A 22 -9.73 -9.29 -39.99
CA VAL A 22 -8.74 -9.23 -38.92
C VAL A 22 -9.55 -9.22 -37.62
N SER A 23 -9.63 -10.38 -36.97
CA SER A 23 -10.12 -10.47 -35.59
C SER A 23 -9.22 -9.58 -34.76
N ALA A 24 -9.73 -8.40 -34.41
CA ALA A 24 -9.15 -7.53 -33.41
C ALA A 24 -8.75 -8.37 -32.20
N GLY A 25 -7.55 -8.11 -31.70
CA GLY A 25 -6.97 -8.81 -30.58
C GLY A 25 -7.98 -8.96 -29.46
N SER A 26 -8.09 -10.19 -28.98
CA SER A 26 -8.75 -10.53 -27.73
C SER A 26 -8.40 -9.47 -26.69
N PRO A 27 -9.36 -8.82 -26.00
CA PRO A 27 -9.01 -8.00 -24.87
C PRO A 27 -8.25 -8.93 -23.93
N THR A 28 -6.99 -8.60 -23.63
CA THR A 28 -6.23 -9.26 -22.59
C THR A 28 -7.09 -9.23 -21.34
N ARG A 29 -7.79 -10.34 -21.07
CA ARG A 29 -8.53 -10.51 -19.83
C ARG A 29 -7.44 -10.57 -18.79
N ILE A 30 -7.18 -9.45 -18.13
CA ILE A 30 -6.42 -9.44 -16.89
C ILE A 30 -7.17 -10.45 -16.02
N PRO A 31 -6.59 -11.61 -15.68
CA PRO A 31 -7.25 -12.50 -14.74
C PRO A 31 -7.37 -11.67 -13.46
N VAL A 32 -8.60 -11.29 -13.10
CA VAL A 32 -8.91 -10.76 -11.78
C VAL A 32 -8.72 -11.96 -10.86
N MET A 33 -7.46 -12.24 -10.53
CA MET A 33 -7.10 -13.26 -9.56
C MET A 33 -7.86 -12.92 -8.30
N GLY A 34 -8.60 -13.92 -7.82
CA GLY A 34 -9.53 -13.82 -6.72
C GLY A 34 -8.95 -12.99 -5.58
N ARG A 35 -9.81 -12.10 -5.08
CA ARG A 35 -9.64 -11.29 -3.87
C ARG A 35 -8.95 -12.11 -2.78
N ARG A 36 -7.62 -12.03 -2.70
CA ARG A 36 -6.89 -12.59 -1.56
C ARG A 36 -7.27 -11.75 -0.35
N ARG A 37 -8.23 -12.26 0.42
CA ARG A 37 -8.54 -11.75 1.77
C ARG A 37 -7.41 -12.17 2.69
N THR A 38 -6.23 -11.61 2.49
CA THR A 38 -5.16 -11.73 3.47
C THR A 38 -5.47 -10.71 4.56
N TYR A 39 -6.17 -11.13 5.61
CA TYR A 39 -6.56 -10.25 6.73
C TYR A 39 -5.34 -9.85 7.61
N LEU A 40 -4.15 -10.36 7.26
CA LEU A 40 -2.86 -10.07 7.87
C LEU A 40 -2.00 -9.31 6.84
N ILE A 41 -2.18 -7.99 6.76
CA ILE A 41 -1.38 -7.09 5.92
C ILE A 41 0.02 -6.86 6.52
N SER A 42 0.20 -7.06 7.82
CA SER A 42 1.52 -7.03 8.48
C SER A 42 1.43 -7.73 9.84
N PRO A 43 1.72 -9.04 9.92
CA PRO A 43 1.59 -9.80 11.17
C PRO A 43 2.43 -9.19 12.29
N ALA A 44 3.59 -8.60 11.98
CA ALA A 44 4.42 -7.91 12.97
C ALA A 44 3.77 -6.64 13.55
N PHE A 45 3.02 -5.88 12.75
CA PHE A 45 2.33 -4.67 13.21
C PHE A 45 1.06 -5.02 13.97
N GLN A 46 0.24 -5.94 13.45
CA GLN A 46 -0.97 -6.38 14.13
C GLN A 46 -0.65 -7.04 15.47
N LEU A 47 0.37 -7.90 15.50
CA LEU A 47 0.80 -8.58 16.72
C LEU A 47 1.40 -7.59 17.74
N ARG A 48 2.19 -6.58 17.31
CA ARG A 48 2.68 -5.54 18.23
C ARG A 48 1.56 -4.61 18.70
N ALA A 49 0.66 -4.21 17.82
CA ALA A 49 -0.48 -3.34 18.14
C ALA A 49 -1.48 -4.03 19.08
N MET A 50 -1.55 -5.36 19.08
CA MET A 50 -2.33 -6.13 20.04
C MET A 50 -1.53 -6.44 21.31
N LEU A 51 -0.33 -7.01 21.18
CA LEU A 51 0.43 -7.50 22.33
C LEU A 51 0.97 -6.39 23.22
N VAL A 52 1.42 -5.26 22.69
CA VAL A 52 1.97 -4.18 23.52
C VAL A 52 0.92 -3.63 24.49
N PRO A 53 -0.27 -3.18 24.05
CA PRO A 53 -1.29 -2.73 24.99
C PRO A 53 -1.84 -3.86 25.87
N SER A 54 -1.94 -5.09 25.36
CA SER A 54 -2.37 -6.24 26.19
C SER A 54 -1.38 -6.55 27.30
N ILE A 55 -0.08 -6.64 27.02
CA ILE A 55 0.97 -6.88 28.02
C ILE A 55 0.99 -5.74 29.04
N VAL A 56 0.85 -4.50 28.59
CA VAL A 56 0.79 -3.35 29.50
C VAL A 56 -0.45 -3.43 30.39
N ALA A 57 -1.64 -3.69 29.83
CA ALA A 57 -2.86 -3.83 30.62
C ALA A 57 -2.76 -4.97 31.65
N ILE A 58 -2.22 -6.12 31.25
CA ILE A 58 -1.97 -7.27 32.13
C ILE A 58 -0.96 -6.89 33.22
N SER A 59 0.11 -6.18 32.86
CA SER A 59 1.12 -5.69 33.81
C SER A 59 0.51 -4.72 34.82
N THR A 60 -0.37 -3.82 34.40
CA THR A 60 -1.07 -2.89 35.30
C THR A 60 -1.90 -3.66 36.33
N VAL A 61 -2.74 -4.59 35.86
CA VAL A 61 -3.62 -5.37 36.74
C VAL A 61 -2.79 -6.25 37.68
N SER A 62 -1.76 -6.91 37.16
CA SER A 62 -0.86 -7.76 37.96
C SER A 62 -0.11 -6.95 39.01
N PHE A 63 0.36 -5.76 38.66
CA PHE A 63 1.02 -4.86 39.60
C PHE A 63 0.07 -4.40 40.71
N LEU A 64 -1.17 -4.05 40.38
CA LEU A 64 -2.17 -3.66 41.38
C LEU A 64 -2.52 -4.81 42.32
N VAL A 65 -2.66 -6.03 41.80
CA VAL A 65 -2.90 -7.24 42.61
C VAL A 65 -1.67 -7.56 43.49
N PHE A 66 -0.46 -7.43 42.95
CA PHE A 66 0.77 -7.64 43.70
C PHE A 66 0.92 -6.61 44.83
N LEU A 67 0.67 -5.33 44.56
CA LEU A 67 0.69 -4.26 45.54
C LEU A 67 -0.35 -4.54 46.65
N HIS A 68 -1.55 -5.00 46.26
CA HIS A 68 -2.61 -5.40 47.18
C HIS A 68 -2.15 -6.53 48.11
N PHE A 69 -1.49 -7.55 47.55
CA PHE A 69 -1.00 -8.66 48.33
C PHE A 69 0.18 -8.31 49.25
N LEU A 70 1.09 -7.43 48.81
CA LEU A 70 2.26 -7.00 49.59
C LEU A 70 1.87 -6.16 50.81
N LEU A 71 0.86 -5.29 50.68
CA LEU A 71 0.44 -4.37 51.74
C LEU A 71 -0.68 -4.92 52.64
N LEU A 72 -1.41 -5.95 52.21
CA LEU A 72 -2.38 -6.67 53.06
C LEU A 72 -1.78 -7.87 53.80
N GLN A 73 -0.47 -8.11 53.71
CA GLN A 73 0.18 -9.00 54.68
C GLN A 73 -0.12 -8.43 56.08
N PRO A 74 -0.91 -9.12 56.93
CA PRO A 74 -1.08 -8.65 58.29
C PRO A 74 0.31 -8.62 58.92
N GLY A 75 0.74 -7.43 59.37
CA GLY A 75 1.92 -7.32 60.20
C GLY A 75 1.79 -8.29 61.40
N PRO A 76 2.91 -8.81 61.94
CA PRO A 76 2.90 -9.81 63.02
C PRO A 76 2.10 -9.43 64.28
N ASP A 77 1.66 -8.17 64.40
CA ASP A 77 1.12 -7.60 65.62
C ASP A 77 -0.42 -7.46 65.64
N HIS A 78 -1.14 -7.85 64.59
CA HIS A 78 -2.61 -7.63 64.51
C HIS A 78 -3.47 -8.77 65.07
N ALA A 79 -2.86 -9.75 65.76
CA ALA A 79 -3.59 -10.86 66.35
C ALA A 79 -4.20 -10.56 67.73
N ILE A 80 -4.03 -9.35 68.29
CA ILE A 80 -4.54 -9.03 69.63
C ILE A 80 -5.21 -7.65 69.63
N ALA A 81 -6.44 -7.60 70.18
CA ALA A 81 -7.23 -6.43 70.54
C ALA A 81 -8.14 -5.82 69.45
N ASN A 82 -9.30 -6.45 69.30
CA ASN A 82 -10.63 -5.83 69.37
C ASN A 82 -10.69 -4.31 69.71
N ASP A 83 -11.51 -3.59 68.92
CA ASP A 83 -12.04 -2.21 69.07
C ASP A 83 -11.41 -1.05 68.27
N ASN A 84 -10.69 -1.34 67.18
CA ASN A 84 -9.98 -0.31 66.40
C ASN A 84 -10.52 -0.07 64.97
N LEU A 85 -11.85 0.01 64.79
CA LEU A 85 -12.47 0.38 63.50
C LEU A 85 -11.84 1.65 62.89
N THR A 86 -11.38 2.58 63.73
CA THR A 86 -10.62 3.78 63.36
C THR A 86 -9.21 3.51 62.83
N LEU A 87 -8.45 2.57 63.40
CA LEU A 87 -7.14 2.20 62.85
C LEU A 87 -7.29 1.43 61.53
N TRP A 88 -8.31 0.57 61.43
CA TRP A 88 -8.60 -0.16 60.20
C TRP A 88 -9.03 0.79 59.06
N THR A 89 -9.87 1.78 59.37
CA THR A 89 -10.31 2.80 58.39
C THR A 89 -9.18 3.73 57.95
N LEU A 90 -8.30 4.16 58.86
CA LEU A 90 -7.11 4.97 58.54
C LEU A 90 -6.09 4.17 57.69
N MET A 91 -5.85 2.89 58.02
CA MET A 91 -4.99 2.01 57.20
C MET A 91 -5.56 1.80 55.80
N THR A 92 -6.88 1.67 55.65
CA THR A 92 -7.51 1.61 54.32
C THR A 92 -7.50 2.93 53.54
N SER A 93 -7.54 4.10 54.20
CA SER A 93 -7.52 5.38 53.45
C SER A 93 -6.16 5.65 52.83
N ASP A 94 -5.07 5.47 53.58
CA ASP A 94 -3.70 5.69 53.08
C ASP A 94 -3.33 4.69 51.96
N TRP A 95 -3.86 3.47 52.05
CA TRP A 95 -3.79 2.44 51.01
C TRP A 95 -4.45 2.87 49.70
N LEU A 96 -5.68 3.41 49.77
CA LEU A 96 -6.41 3.88 48.59
C LEU A 96 -5.68 5.04 47.93
N PHE A 97 -5.19 6.01 48.71
CA PHE A 97 -4.42 7.14 48.18
C PHE A 97 -3.14 6.69 47.48
N THR A 98 -2.37 5.77 48.07
CA THR A 98 -1.13 5.25 47.49
C THR A 98 -1.41 4.48 46.19
N SER A 99 -2.43 3.61 46.18
CA SER A 99 -2.81 2.81 45.01
C SER A 99 -3.32 3.68 43.85
N ILE A 100 -4.12 4.71 44.15
CA ILE A 100 -4.60 5.67 43.17
C ILE A 100 -3.42 6.47 42.60
N THR A 101 -2.51 6.94 43.44
CA THR A 101 -1.35 7.73 43.02
C THR A 101 -0.45 6.94 42.07
N PHE A 102 -0.11 5.69 42.42
CA PHE A 102 0.67 4.81 41.55
C PHE A 102 -0.08 4.45 40.25
N SER A 103 -1.39 4.21 40.32
CA SER A 103 -2.22 3.96 39.12
C SER A 103 -2.20 5.16 38.18
N LEU A 104 -2.31 6.38 38.71
CA LEU A 104 -2.27 7.60 37.91
C LEU A 104 -0.91 7.81 37.25
N ILE A 105 0.19 7.57 37.98
CA ILE A 105 1.55 7.64 37.43
C ILE A 105 1.72 6.62 36.30
N TYR A 106 1.30 5.38 36.53
CA TYR A 106 1.41 4.32 35.53
C TYR A 106 0.55 4.61 34.29
N ALA A 107 -0.70 5.01 34.49
CA ALA A 107 -1.60 5.41 33.41
C ALA A 107 -1.03 6.57 32.59
N SER A 108 -0.43 7.56 33.25
CA SER A 108 0.24 8.69 32.58
C SER A 108 1.40 8.23 31.72
N LEU A 109 2.26 7.34 32.25
CA LEU A 109 3.37 6.77 31.49
C LEU A 109 2.87 5.98 30.26
N PHE A 110 1.79 5.21 30.42
CA PHE A 110 1.19 4.47 29.32
C PHE A 110 0.63 5.37 28.22
N VAL A 111 -0.07 6.45 28.58
CA VAL A 111 -0.56 7.43 27.61
C VAL A 111 0.62 8.03 26.84
N LEU A 112 1.71 8.35 27.53
CA LEU A 112 2.91 8.90 26.90
C LEU A 112 3.53 7.94 25.89
N LEU A 113 3.67 6.66 26.25
CA LEU A 113 4.18 5.62 25.35
C LEU A 113 3.25 5.41 24.13
N SER A 114 1.94 5.42 24.35
CA SER A 114 0.94 5.27 23.29
C SER A 114 0.98 6.42 22.28
N ILE A 115 1.16 7.65 22.77
CA ILE A 115 1.32 8.84 21.91
C ILE A 115 2.59 8.69 21.05
N ILE A 116 3.70 8.26 21.64
CA ILE A 116 4.97 8.08 20.92
C ILE A 116 4.81 7.04 19.80
N GLU A 117 4.20 5.88 20.07
CA GLU A 117 3.98 4.85 19.06
C GLU A 117 3.03 5.33 17.95
N THR A 118 1.96 6.02 18.31
CA THR A 118 1.02 6.60 17.35
C THR A 118 1.69 7.63 16.44
N HIS A 119 2.56 8.47 17.00
CA HIS A 119 3.26 9.50 16.25
C HIS A 119 4.25 8.90 15.23
N LYS A 120 4.95 7.80 15.59
CA LYS A 120 5.82 7.08 14.64
C LYS A 120 5.01 6.51 13.46
N ALA A 121 3.86 5.90 13.75
CA ALA A 121 2.98 5.34 12.72
C ALA A 121 2.43 6.45 11.79
N ALA A 122 1.89 7.52 12.37
CA ALA A 122 1.36 8.65 11.60
C ALA A 122 2.44 9.33 10.75
N GLY A 123 3.65 9.51 11.29
CA GLY A 123 4.79 10.08 10.58
C GLY A 123 5.22 9.25 9.36
N ALA A 124 5.27 7.92 9.52
CA ALA A 124 5.58 7.01 8.42
C ALA A 124 4.52 7.07 7.30
N VAL A 125 3.24 6.99 7.65
CA VAL A 125 2.13 7.07 6.70
C VAL A 125 2.11 8.42 5.98
N PHE A 126 2.35 9.52 6.70
CA PHE A 126 2.41 10.85 6.09
C PHE A 126 3.51 10.95 5.02
N LYS A 127 4.71 10.41 5.30
CA LYS A 127 5.79 10.35 4.31
C LYS A 127 5.40 9.54 3.08
N ILE A 128 4.86 8.33 3.26
CA ILE A 128 4.42 7.48 2.14
C ILE A 128 3.38 8.24 1.31
N LYS A 129 2.37 8.84 1.94
CA LYS A 129 1.33 9.63 1.25
C LYS A 129 1.91 10.81 0.47
N HIS A 130 2.89 11.51 1.06
CA HIS A 130 3.55 12.63 0.41
C HIS A 130 4.29 12.20 -0.87
N HIS A 131 5.04 11.10 -0.81
CA HIS A 131 5.77 10.58 -1.97
C HIS A 131 4.84 9.97 -3.02
N LEU A 132 3.75 9.33 -2.61
CA LEU A 132 2.70 8.86 -3.51
C LEU A 132 2.06 10.03 -4.26
N HIS A 133 1.81 11.16 -3.59
CA HIS A 133 1.32 12.37 -4.24
C HIS A 133 2.32 12.91 -5.28
N ARG A 134 3.62 12.88 -4.99
CA ARG A 134 4.67 13.25 -5.97
C ARG A 134 4.64 12.35 -7.21
N VAL A 135 4.59 11.03 -7.02
CA VAL A 135 4.46 10.08 -8.14
C VAL A 135 3.19 10.34 -8.93
N SER A 136 2.06 10.63 -8.27
CA SER A 136 0.80 10.95 -8.95
C SER A 136 0.86 12.24 -9.78
N LYS A 137 1.78 13.15 -9.45
CA LYS A 137 2.07 14.37 -10.21
C LYS A 137 3.10 14.17 -11.32
N GLY A 138 3.57 12.94 -11.52
CA GLY A 138 4.54 12.59 -12.55
C GLY A 138 5.97 12.48 -12.08
N ASP A 139 6.31 12.73 -10.81
CA ASP A 139 7.68 12.56 -10.31
C ASP A 139 7.96 11.08 -9.98
N LEU A 140 8.47 10.34 -10.96
CA LEU A 140 8.75 8.90 -10.86
C LEU A 140 10.07 8.59 -10.13
N ARG A 141 10.90 9.61 -9.86
CA ARG A 141 12.15 9.47 -9.09
C ARG A 141 11.94 9.55 -7.59
N SER A 142 10.75 9.94 -7.15
CA SER A 142 10.35 9.95 -5.75
C SER A 142 10.60 8.58 -5.08
N ARG A 143 11.39 8.55 -4.01
CA ARG A 143 11.67 7.36 -3.18
C ARG A 143 11.33 7.64 -1.74
N VAL A 144 10.74 6.67 -1.06
CA VAL A 144 10.40 6.74 0.37
C VAL A 144 11.54 6.13 1.18
N SER A 145 11.98 6.86 2.21
CA SER A 145 12.88 6.33 3.24
C SER A 145 12.30 6.64 4.63
N LEU A 146 12.01 5.57 5.36
CA LEU A 146 11.53 5.62 6.74
C LEU A 146 12.68 5.37 7.72
N ARG A 147 12.55 5.84 8.98
CA ARG A 147 13.58 5.57 9.99
C ARG A 147 13.51 4.09 10.39
N ARG A 148 14.64 3.50 10.82
CA ARG A 148 14.74 2.09 11.25
C ARG A 148 13.70 1.65 12.29
N LYS A 149 13.20 2.57 13.11
CA LYS A 149 12.21 2.31 14.17
C LYS A 149 10.79 2.75 13.80
N ASP A 150 10.59 3.28 12.60
CA ASP A 150 9.26 3.64 12.10
C ASP A 150 8.55 2.36 11.62
N HIS A 151 7.21 2.39 11.70
CA HIS A 151 6.35 1.34 11.18
C HIS A 151 6.27 1.40 9.64
N PHE A 152 5.80 0.33 8.99
CA PHE A 152 5.55 0.27 7.54
C PHE A 152 6.78 0.32 6.62
N GLN A 153 7.93 -0.21 7.07
CA GLN A 153 9.13 -0.30 6.21
C GLN A 153 8.93 -1.20 4.99
N ASP A 154 8.21 -2.30 5.16
CA ASP A 154 7.73 -3.15 4.07
C ASP A 154 7.02 -2.29 3.01
N VAL A 155 6.00 -1.55 3.42
CA VAL A 155 5.20 -0.71 2.50
C VAL A 155 6.07 0.34 1.80
N ALA A 156 7.08 0.89 2.47
CA ALA A 156 8.02 1.82 1.86
C ALA A 156 8.92 1.13 0.81
N ASP A 157 9.35 -0.09 1.07
CA ASP A 157 10.15 -0.90 0.14
C ASP A 157 9.32 -1.28 -1.09
N GLU A 158 8.08 -1.76 -0.90
CA GLU A 158 7.17 -2.05 -2.03
C GLU A 158 6.82 -0.79 -2.83
N PHE A 159 6.68 0.37 -2.18
CA PHE A 159 6.49 1.64 -2.87
C PHE A 159 7.68 1.97 -3.77
N ASN A 160 8.91 1.77 -3.28
CA ASN A 160 10.12 2.04 -4.05
C ASN A 160 10.22 1.11 -5.26
N VAL A 161 9.92 -0.18 -5.09
CA VAL A 161 9.85 -1.16 -6.19
C VAL A 161 8.83 -0.73 -7.25
N MET A 162 7.63 -0.31 -6.83
CA MET A 162 6.61 0.21 -7.77
C MET A 162 7.13 1.42 -8.54
N ALA A 163 7.76 2.38 -7.85
CA ALA A 163 8.29 3.58 -8.48
C ALA A 163 9.45 3.27 -9.44
N ASP A 164 10.28 2.26 -9.16
CA ASP A 164 11.32 1.77 -10.06
C ASP A 164 10.71 1.18 -11.35
N VAL A 165 9.68 0.34 -11.22
CA VAL A 165 8.99 -0.25 -12.39
C VAL A 165 8.35 0.83 -13.27
N LEU A 166 7.68 1.81 -12.66
CA LEU A 166 7.07 2.92 -13.40
C LEU A 166 8.12 3.77 -14.14
N LEU A 167 9.25 4.04 -13.49
CA LEU A 167 10.35 4.80 -14.09
C LEU A 167 10.96 4.05 -15.27
N GLU A 168 11.13 2.73 -15.15
CA GLU A 168 11.69 1.90 -16.20
C GLU A 168 10.75 1.80 -17.42
N GLU A 169 9.45 1.69 -17.18
CA GLU A 169 8.46 1.70 -18.27
C GLU A 169 8.45 3.05 -19.00
N ALA A 170 8.49 4.16 -18.24
CA ALA A 170 8.58 5.49 -18.82
C ALA A 170 9.84 5.69 -19.68
N ARG A 171 10.97 5.09 -19.28
CA ARG A 171 12.22 5.11 -20.06
C ARG A 171 12.08 4.38 -21.39
N LYS A 172 11.54 3.17 -21.39
CA LYS A 172 11.32 2.38 -22.61
C LYS A 172 10.41 3.10 -23.58
N ASP A 173 9.33 3.69 -23.07
CA ASP A 173 8.44 4.48 -23.92
C ASP A 173 9.13 5.68 -24.54
N LEU A 174 10.03 6.34 -23.79
CA LEU A 174 10.80 7.48 -24.30
C LEU A 174 11.77 7.04 -25.41
N GLU A 175 12.37 5.86 -25.29
CA GLU A 175 13.22 5.26 -26.32
C GLU A 175 12.43 4.98 -27.60
N ILE A 176 11.22 4.40 -27.49
CA ILE A 176 10.32 4.16 -28.63
C ILE A 176 9.96 5.48 -29.32
N VAL A 177 9.63 6.52 -28.54
CA VAL A 177 9.33 7.86 -29.08
C VAL A 177 10.55 8.43 -29.80
N HIS A 178 11.75 8.24 -29.25
CA HIS A 178 12.98 8.69 -29.91
C HIS A 178 13.24 7.98 -31.23
N LEU A 179 13.07 6.66 -31.28
CA LEU A 179 13.20 5.88 -32.52
C LEU A 179 12.17 6.29 -33.58
N ALA A 180 10.92 6.54 -33.16
CA ALA A 180 9.87 7.02 -34.06
C ALA A 180 10.18 8.41 -34.63
N LEU A 181 10.68 9.32 -33.79
CA LEU A 181 11.16 10.63 -34.24
C LEU A 181 12.33 10.48 -35.22
N ASP A 182 13.35 9.70 -34.91
CA ASP A 182 14.50 9.53 -35.82
C ASP A 182 14.06 8.98 -37.19
N GLY A 183 13.16 7.99 -37.21
CA GLY A 183 12.60 7.42 -38.44
C GLY A 183 11.80 8.43 -39.27
N ILE A 184 10.95 9.24 -38.66
CA ILE A 184 10.17 10.28 -39.36
C ILE A 184 11.07 11.39 -39.90
N GLY A 185 12.13 11.75 -39.16
CA GLY A 185 13.10 12.77 -39.58
C GLY A 185 13.76 12.46 -40.92
N HIS A 186 13.91 11.17 -41.25
CA HIS A 186 14.52 10.70 -42.50
C HIS A 186 13.55 10.68 -43.69
N VAL A 187 12.23 10.82 -43.46
CA VAL A 187 11.17 10.60 -44.48
C VAL A 187 10.53 11.91 -44.96
N ARG A 188 11.08 13.10 -44.64
CA ARG A 188 10.48 14.40 -45.03
C ARG A 188 10.02 14.42 -46.50
N PRO A 189 8.70 14.37 -46.77
CA PRO A 189 8.19 14.38 -48.13
C PRO A 189 8.28 15.78 -48.71
N LYS A 190 8.39 15.85 -50.03
CA LYS A 190 8.48 17.08 -50.82
C LYS A 190 7.19 17.92 -50.67
N ASP A 191 7.26 18.87 -49.75
CA ASP A 191 6.50 20.09 -49.38
C ASP A 191 5.03 20.38 -49.81
N ASP A 192 4.32 19.61 -50.63
CA ASP A 192 2.96 20.02 -51.07
C ASP A 192 1.82 19.01 -50.84
N ASP A 193 2.09 17.92 -50.10
CA ASP A 193 1.10 16.88 -49.86
C ASP A 193 0.46 17.00 -48.47
N GLU A 194 -0.84 16.68 -48.37
CA GLU A 194 -1.60 16.56 -47.12
C GLU A 194 -0.88 15.61 -46.13
N THR A 195 -0.12 14.67 -46.67
CA THR A 195 0.77 13.74 -45.96
C THR A 195 1.89 14.46 -45.18
N SER A 196 2.50 15.52 -45.74
CA SER A 196 3.52 16.33 -45.04
C SER A 196 2.94 17.09 -43.85
N LYS A 197 1.71 17.63 -43.99
CA LYS A 197 1.01 18.28 -42.86
C LYS A 197 0.66 17.30 -41.75
N ARG A 198 0.21 16.10 -42.10
CA ARG A 198 -0.08 15.03 -41.12
C ARG A 198 1.18 14.56 -40.40
N LEU A 199 2.30 14.42 -41.12
CA LEU A 199 3.59 14.08 -40.53
C LEU A 199 4.12 15.18 -39.61
N GLY A 200 3.96 16.45 -39.98
CA GLY A 200 4.31 17.59 -39.12
C GLY A 200 3.52 17.59 -37.80
N LYS A 201 2.20 17.42 -37.85
CA LYS A 201 1.38 17.32 -36.63
C LYS A 201 1.75 16.12 -35.76
N ALA A 202 2.05 14.97 -36.37
CA ALA A 202 2.49 13.78 -35.64
C ALA A 202 3.86 14.00 -34.97
N TRP A 203 4.78 14.67 -35.67
CA TRP A 203 6.08 15.07 -35.14
C TRP A 203 5.92 15.96 -33.90
N ASP A 204 5.13 17.02 -33.99
CA ASP A 204 4.92 17.97 -32.88
C ASP A 204 4.34 17.26 -31.65
N HIS A 205 3.38 16.36 -31.85
CA HIS A 205 2.79 15.59 -30.75
C HIS A 205 3.81 14.62 -30.11
N LEU A 206 4.66 13.96 -30.90
CA LEU A 206 5.71 13.09 -30.38
C LEU A 206 6.79 13.87 -29.61
N VAL A 207 7.14 15.07 -30.08
CA VAL A 207 8.06 15.99 -29.38
C VAL A 207 7.46 16.43 -28.05
N GLU A 208 6.17 16.79 -28.02
CA GLU A 208 5.48 17.14 -26.78
C GLU A 208 5.47 15.97 -25.77
N LEU A 209 5.15 14.76 -26.24
CA LEU A 209 5.17 13.56 -25.39
C LEU A 209 6.57 13.26 -24.84
N LYS A 210 7.62 13.42 -25.67
CA LYS A 210 9.01 13.28 -25.25
C LYS A 210 9.33 14.25 -24.12
N HIS A 211 8.98 15.54 -24.26
CA HIS A 211 9.21 16.55 -23.23
C HIS A 211 8.44 16.26 -21.94
N ARG A 212 7.16 15.89 -22.03
CA ARG A 212 6.34 15.55 -20.85
C ARG A 212 6.92 14.37 -20.07
N LYS A 213 7.35 13.30 -20.76
CA LYS A 213 7.97 12.15 -20.10
C LYS A 213 9.35 12.47 -19.53
N GLN A 214 10.15 13.29 -20.20
CA GLN A 214 11.43 13.76 -19.65
C GLN A 214 11.26 14.57 -18.36
N GLN A 215 10.24 15.44 -18.29
CA GLN A 215 9.92 16.18 -17.07
C GLN A 215 9.45 15.28 -15.92
N ALA A 216 8.72 14.19 -16.22
CA ALA A 216 8.34 13.19 -15.24
C ALA A 216 9.55 12.38 -14.69
N MET A 217 10.64 12.34 -15.45
CA MET A 217 11.85 11.59 -15.15
C MET A 217 12.99 12.44 -14.55
N SER A 218 12.88 13.77 -14.53
CA SER A 218 13.89 14.70 -13.99
C SER A 218 13.72 14.94 -12.50
#